data_AF-A0A7Y8GWH3-F1
#
_entry.id   AF-A0A7Y8GWH3-F1
#
_cell.length_a   1.000
_cell.length_b   1.000
_cell.length_c   1.000
_cell.angle_alpha   90.00
_cell.angle_beta   90.00
_cell.angle_gamma   90.00
#
_symmetry.space_group_name_H-M   'P 1'
#
loop_
_entity.id
_entity.type
_entity.pdbx_description
1 polymer ?
#
loop_
_entity_poly.entity_id
_entity_poly.type
_entity_poly.pdbx_seq_one_letter_code
_entity_poly.pdbx_strand_id
1 'polypeptide(L)'
;MEKNKQHEKELLLHMLFGTIIFLVLATAAVGLDLVAQWAVGIGVSQFTHQALSWTAHALLVVDLLLFASYTAKTSWLLIKELLS
;
A
#
# COMPACT_ATOMS: atom_id res chain seq x y z
N MET A 1 26.15 -20.96 -7.71
CA MET A 1 25.67 -19.77 -8.46
C MET A 1 24.16 -19.78 -8.75
N GLU A 2 23.47 -20.93 -8.83
CA GLU A 2 21.99 -20.95 -8.98
C GLU A 2 21.19 -20.56 -7.72
N LYS A 3 21.74 -20.75 -6.52
CA LYS A 3 21.02 -20.53 -5.25
C LYS A 3 20.75 -19.04 -4.94
N ASN A 4 21.61 -18.11 -5.39
CA ASN A 4 21.39 -16.65 -5.24
C ASN A 4 20.24 -16.15 -6.12
N LYS A 5 20.14 -16.63 -7.37
CA LYS A 5 19.06 -16.25 -8.28
C LYS A 5 17.67 -16.66 -7.79
N GLN A 6 17.57 -17.71 -6.97
CA GLN A 6 16.29 -18.15 -6.40
C GLN A 6 15.84 -17.23 -5.26
N HIS A 7 16.75 -16.80 -4.37
CA HIS A 7 16.43 -15.88 -3.28
C HIS A 7 16.05 -14.48 -3.79
N GLU A 8 16.76 -13.96 -4.78
CA GLU A 8 16.44 -12.67 -5.40
C GLU A 8 15.05 -12.70 -6.06
N LYS A 9 14.70 -13.80 -6.73
CA LYS A 9 13.39 -13.96 -7.36
C LYS A 9 12.25 -14.00 -6.35
N GLU A 10 12.39 -14.76 -5.28
CA GLU A 10 11.39 -14.77 -4.19
C GLU A 10 11.23 -13.39 -3.57
N LEU A 11 12.32 -12.66 -3.36
CA LEU A 11 12.29 -11.32 -2.79
C LEU A 11 11.60 -10.30 -3.72
N LEU A 12 11.90 -10.36 -5.02
CA LEU A 12 11.21 -9.56 -6.04
C LEU A 12 9.72 -9.93 -6.15
N LEU A 13 9.38 -11.22 -6.07
CA LEU A 13 8.00 -11.70 -6.07
C LEU A 13 7.23 -11.19 -4.84
N HIS A 14 7.85 -11.24 -3.67
CA HIS A 14 7.24 -10.78 -2.42
C HIS A 14 7.00 -9.26 -2.44
N MET A 15 7.97 -8.49 -2.97
CA MET A 15 7.85 -7.05 -3.15
C MET A 15 6.77 -6.69 -4.17
N LEU A 16 6.68 -7.45 -5.27
CA LEU A 16 5.65 -7.28 -6.30
C LEU A 16 4.26 -7.55 -5.74
N PHE A 17 4.07 -8.67 -5.01
CA PHE A 17 2.80 -8.99 -4.36
C PHE A 17 2.38 -7.93 -3.34
N GLY A 18 3.31 -7.46 -2.50
CA GLY A 18 3.04 -6.37 -1.57
C GLY A 18 2.60 -5.07 -2.27
N THR A 19 3.25 -4.73 -3.39
CA THR A 19 2.89 -3.55 -4.20
C THR A 19 1.51 -3.68 -4.81
N ILE A 20 1.17 -4.85 -5.37
CA ILE A 20 -0.14 -5.10 -5.98
C ILE A 20 -1.25 -5.03 -4.93
N ILE A 21 -1.06 -5.66 -3.76
CA ILE A 21 -2.04 -5.62 -2.66
C ILE A 21 -2.23 -4.18 -2.18
N PHE A 22 -1.14 -3.43 -2.01
CA PHE A 22 -1.19 -2.01 -1.63
C PHE A 22 -1.98 -1.19 -2.66
N LEU A 23 -1.73 -1.39 -3.96
CA LEU A 23 -2.43 -0.69 -5.03
C LEU A 23 -3.93 -0.99 -5.04
N VAL A 24 -4.31 -2.25 -4.81
CA VAL A 24 -5.72 -2.67 -4.74
C VAL A 24 -6.42 -2.01 -3.55
N LEU A 25 -5.80 -2.00 -2.37
CA LEU A 25 -6.36 -1.37 -1.17
C LEU A 25 -6.44 0.15 -1.33
N ALA A 26 -5.42 0.79 -1.89
CA ALA A 26 -5.42 2.22 -2.16
C ALA A 26 -6.54 2.61 -3.15
N THR A 27 -6.69 1.84 -4.23
CA THR A 27 -7.75 2.07 -5.23
C THR A 27 -9.14 1.88 -4.60
N ALA A 28 -9.31 0.85 -3.76
CA ALA A 28 -10.56 0.61 -3.05
C ALA A 28 -10.89 1.75 -2.08
N ALA A 29 -9.91 2.26 -1.32
CA ALA A 29 -10.09 3.38 -0.40
C ALA A 29 -10.51 4.66 -1.13
N VAL A 30 -9.83 5.01 -2.24
CA VAL A 30 -10.19 6.16 -3.08
C VAL A 30 -11.56 5.97 -3.73
N GLY A 31 -11.87 4.76 -4.21
CA GLY A 31 -13.18 4.43 -4.77
C GLY A 31 -14.30 4.56 -3.74
N LEU A 32 -14.07 4.12 -2.50
CA LEU A 32 -15.02 4.24 -1.40
C LEU A 32 -15.26 5.71 -1.03
N ASP A 33 -14.22 6.55 -1.05
CA ASP A 33 -14.34 7.99 -0.80
C ASP A 33 -15.18 8.69 -1.88
N LEU A 34 -14.98 8.32 -3.15
CA LEU A 34 -15.79 8.82 -4.27
C LEU A 34 -17.28 8.44 -4.13
N VAL A 35 -17.55 7.18 -3.78
CA VAL A 35 -18.92 6.70 -3.52
C VAL A 35 -19.53 7.40 -2.30
N ALA A 36 -18.73 7.64 -1.25
CA ALA A 36 -19.19 8.33 -0.07
C ALA A 36 -19.56 9.79 -0.39
N GLN A 37 -18.77 10.49 -1.22
CA GLN A 37 -19.11 11.85 -1.68
C GLN A 37 -20.42 11.87 -2.49
N TRP A 38 -20.68 10.82 -3.27
CA TRP A 38 -21.95 10.69 -3.99
C TRP A 38 -23.12 10.43 -3.03
N ALA A 39 -22.91 9.64 -1.96
CA ALA A 39 -23.90 9.34 -0.94
C ALA A 39 -24.29 10.54 -0.05
N VAL A 40 -23.40 11.53 0.10
CA VAL A 40 -23.72 12.82 0.74
C VAL A 40 -24.86 13.53 0.01
N GLY A 41 -24.99 13.36 -1.30
CA GLY A 41 -26.11 13.88 -2.09
C GLY A 41 -27.48 13.26 -1.74
N ILE A 42 -27.49 12.13 -1.01
CA ILE A 42 -28.69 11.36 -0.64
C ILE A 42 -29.08 11.59 0.84
N GLY A 43 -28.41 12.52 1.54
CA GLY A 43 -28.77 12.93 2.90
C GLY A 43 -28.03 12.19 4.03
N VAL A 44 -26.92 11.49 3.73
CA VAL A 44 -26.01 10.98 4.76
C VAL A 44 -25.36 12.16 5.50
N SER A 45 -25.29 12.05 6.82
CA SER A 45 -24.64 13.03 7.70
C SER A 45 -23.20 13.35 7.23
N GLN A 46 -22.91 14.64 7.04
CA GLN A 46 -21.57 15.15 6.71
C GLN A 46 -20.51 14.68 7.71
N PHE A 47 -20.88 14.50 8.98
CA PHE A 47 -19.99 13.99 10.02
C PHE A 47 -19.53 12.56 9.73
N THR A 48 -20.44 11.67 9.30
CA THR A 48 -20.11 10.27 9.00
C THR A 48 -19.23 10.16 7.75
N HIS A 49 -19.51 10.97 6.73
CA HIS A 49 -18.67 11.07 5.54
C HIS A 49 -17.25 11.48 5.90
N GLN A 50 -17.10 12.55 6.67
CA GLN A 50 -15.80 13.11 7.02
C GLN A 50 -14.99 12.19 7.93
N ALA A 51 -15.63 11.52 8.89
CA ALA A 51 -14.99 10.52 9.74
C ALA A 51 -14.50 9.29 8.95
N LEU A 52 -15.31 8.82 7.99
CA LEU A 52 -14.95 7.69 7.14
C LEU A 52 -13.81 8.06 6.18
N SER A 53 -13.87 9.23 5.58
CA SER A 53 -12.83 9.76 4.69
C SER A 53 -11.50 9.92 5.42
N TRP A 54 -11.50 10.53 6.61
CA TRP A 54 -10.30 10.67 7.44
C TRP A 54 -9.69 9.33 7.83
N THR A 55 -10.54 8.37 8.20
CA THR A 55 -10.08 7.03 8.58
C THR A 55 -9.48 6.29 7.39
N ALA A 56 -10.12 6.36 6.21
CA ALA A 56 -9.61 5.74 4.99
C ALA A 56 -8.25 6.33 4.58
N HIS A 57 -8.11 7.66 4.63
CA HIS A 57 -6.84 8.32 4.33
C HIS A 57 -5.77 8.00 5.37
N ALA A 58 -6.10 7.99 6.67
CA ALA A 58 -5.15 7.65 7.72
C ALA A 58 -4.62 6.22 7.58
N LEU A 59 -5.51 5.27 7.29
CA LEU A 59 -5.16 3.86 7.10
C LEU A 59 -4.28 3.67 5.86
N LEU A 60 -4.59 4.38 4.76
CA LEU A 60 -3.78 4.40 3.55
C LEU A 60 -2.37 4.98 3.81
N VAL A 61 -2.27 6.07 4.58
CA VAL A 61 -0.97 6.67 4.94
C VAL A 61 -0.14 5.72 5.79
N VAL A 62 -0.75 5.04 6.77
CA VAL A 62 -0.07 4.04 7.60
C VAL A 62 0.43 2.87 6.74
N ASP A 63 -0.41 2.35 5.84
CA ASP A 63 -0.03 1.27 4.93
C ASP A 63 1.11 1.69 3.99
N LEU A 64 1.08 2.92 3.47
CA LEU A 64 2.14 3.47 2.63
C LEU A 64 3.47 3.57 3.40
N LEU A 65 3.44 4.03 4.65
CA LEU A 65 4.63 4.13 5.49
C LEU A 65 5.23 2.76 5.81
N LEU A 66 4.39 1.78 6.14
CA LEU A 66 4.83 0.41 6.36
C LEU A 66 5.45 -0.18 5.10
N PHE A 67 4.78 -0.02 3.95
CA PHE A 67 5.27 -0.50 2.66
C PHE A 67 6.58 0.19 2.24
N ALA A 68 6.69 1.51 2.41
CA ALA A 68 7.90 2.26 2.10
C ALA A 68 9.07 1.86 2.99
N SER A 69 8.83 1.69 4.31
CA SER A 69 9.88 1.27 5.25
C SER A 69 10.37 -0.14 4.96
N TYR A 70 9.47 -1.06 4.60
CA TYR A 70 9.81 -2.42 4.18
C TYR A 70 10.61 -2.40 2.88
N THR A 71 10.12 -1.69 1.86
CA THR A 71 10.77 -1.61 0.55
C THR A 71 12.17 -0.99 0.65
N ALA A 72 12.34 0.08 1.44
CA ALA A 72 13.63 0.70 1.67
C ALA A 72 14.63 -0.24 2.35
N LYS A 73 14.21 -0.96 3.40
CA LYS A 73 15.06 -1.96 4.07
C LYS A 73 15.47 -3.08 3.12
N THR A 74 14.51 -3.63 2.37
CA THR A 74 14.75 -4.72 1.43
C THR A 74 15.66 -4.28 0.28
N SER A 75 15.45 -3.09 -0.27
CA SER A 75 16.30 -2.51 -1.31
C SER A 75 17.73 -2.27 -0.83
N TRP A 76 17.90 -1.78 0.41
CA TRP A 76 19.22 -1.60 1.01
C TRP A 76 19.96 -2.92 1.21
N LEU A 77 19.25 -3.97 1.65
CA LEU A 77 19.82 -5.29 1.85
C LEU A 77 20.29 -5.90 0.51
N LEU A 78 19.47 -5.78 -0.54
CA LEU A 78 19.81 -6.18 -1.91
C LEU A 78 21.02 -5.44 -2.48
N ILE A 79 21.07 -4.11 -2.33
CA ILE A 79 22.21 -3.30 -2.81
C ILE A 79 23.48 -3.73 -2.09
N LYS A 80 23.40 -4.00 -0.78
CA LYS A 80 24.54 -4.47 0.02
C LYS A 80 25.00 -5.87 -0.40
N GLU A 81 24.10 -6.77 -0.76
CA GLU A 81 24.43 -8.09 -1.31
C GLU A 81 25.06 -8.02 -2.70
N LEU A 82 24.64 -7.06 -3.55
CA LEU A 82 25.21 -6.87 -4.88
C LEU A 82 26.60 -6.21 -4.88
N LEU A 83 26.88 -5.38 -3.88
CA LEU A 83 28.17 -4.69 -3.71
C LEU A 83 29.21 -5.49 -2.89
N SER A 84 28.80 -6.58 -2.23
CA SER A 84 29.67 -7.46 -1.45
C SER A 84 30.11 -8.69 -2.23
#